data_AF-A0A4R0Y5N6-F1
#
_entry.id   AF-A0A4R0Y5N6-F1
#
_cell.length_a   1.000
_cell.length_b   1.000
_cell.length_c   1.000
_cell.angle_alpha   90.00
_cell.angle_beta   90.00
_cell.angle_gamma   90.00
#
_symmetry.space_group_name_H-M   'P 1'
#
loop_
_entity.id
_entity.type
_entity.pdbx_description
1 polymer ?
#
loop_
_entity_poly.entity_id
_entity_poly.type
_entity_poly.pdbx_seq_one_letter_code
_entity_poly.pdbx_strand_id
1 'polypeptide(L)'
;MQQPWLNPPGTPPRRGVPDDFSPASATMPLRGATAALALVWLILLAGRSEAIVDAAYGLPVAPGTETLIAVAEGWNDALTAIGLPQVLSALREGLATGR
;
A
#
# COMPACT_ATOMS: atom_id res chain seq x y z
N MET A 1 42.67 1.91 -4.58
CA MET A 1 43.17 2.39 -5.89
C MET A 1 41.96 2.62 -6.79
N GLN A 2 41.62 3.88 -7.10
CA GLN A 2 40.52 4.20 -8.02
C GLN A 2 41.03 4.17 -9.47
N GLN A 3 40.25 3.54 -10.36
CA GLN A 3 40.64 3.36 -11.75
C GLN A 3 40.49 4.69 -12.53
N PRO A 4 41.58 5.25 -13.09
CA PRO A 4 41.61 6.62 -13.62
C PRO A 4 40.82 6.83 -14.92
N TRP A 5 40.37 5.77 -15.60
CA TRP A 5 39.51 5.87 -16.79
C TRP A 5 38.02 5.98 -16.47
N LEU A 6 37.61 5.74 -15.22
CA LEU A 6 36.21 5.77 -14.81
C LEU A 6 35.68 7.18 -14.55
N ASN A 7 36.55 8.14 -14.24
CA ASN A 7 36.19 9.55 -14.04
C ASN A 7 37.29 10.47 -14.57
N PRO A 8 37.22 10.89 -15.84
CA PRO A 8 38.10 11.93 -16.37
C PRO A 8 37.99 13.20 -15.50
N PRO A 9 39.11 13.87 -15.17
CA PRO A 9 39.08 15.11 -14.42
C PRO A 9 38.24 16.16 -15.17
N GLY A 10 37.19 16.68 -14.52
CA GLY A 10 36.26 17.65 -15.10
C GLY A 10 34.86 17.12 -15.43
N THR A 11 34.60 15.83 -15.24
CA THR A 11 33.26 15.26 -15.46
C THR A 11 32.39 15.51 -14.22
N PRO A 12 31.30 16.31 -14.30
CA PRO A 12 30.38 16.44 -13.18
C PRO A 12 29.75 15.07 -12.88
N PRO A 13 29.47 14.74 -11.60
CA PRO A 13 28.79 13.50 -11.27
C PRO A 13 27.48 13.41 -12.07
N ARG A 14 27.27 12.31 -12.79
CA ARG A 14 26.04 12.08 -13.55
C ARG A 14 24.87 12.04 -12.57
N ARG A 15 24.15 13.14 -12.45
CA ARG A 15 22.89 13.23 -11.72
C ARG A 15 21.90 12.24 -12.34
N GLY A 16 21.39 11.31 -11.53
CA GLY A 16 20.33 10.40 -11.95
C GLY A 16 20.76 9.04 -12.48
N VAL A 17 22.02 8.62 -12.29
CA VAL A 17 22.38 7.19 -12.42
C VAL A 17 22.08 6.54 -11.07
N PRO A 18 21.12 5.59 -10.99
CA PRO A 18 20.90 4.81 -9.77
C PRO A 18 22.20 4.11 -9.40
N ASP A 19 22.72 4.40 -8.20
CA ASP A 19 23.90 3.74 -7.68
C ASP A 19 23.48 2.40 -7.06
N ASP A 20 23.27 1.40 -7.89
CA ASP A 20 22.75 0.09 -7.48
C ASP A 20 23.68 -0.68 -6.52
N PHE A 21 24.91 -0.20 -6.31
CA PHE A 21 25.94 -0.88 -5.50
C PHE A 21 26.31 -0.15 -4.21
N SER A 22 25.61 0.94 -3.84
CA SER A 22 25.82 1.60 -2.56
C SER A 22 24.99 0.95 -1.42
N PRO A 23 25.48 0.98 -0.17
CA PRO A 23 24.69 0.58 1.00
C PRO A 23 23.41 1.42 1.17
N ALA A 24 23.41 2.66 0.67
CA ALA A 24 22.25 3.55 0.68
C ALA A 24 21.14 3.09 -0.28
N SER A 25 21.51 2.53 -1.44
CA SER A 25 20.57 1.93 -2.39
C SER A 25 20.02 0.57 -1.97
N ALA A 26 20.65 -0.13 -1.03
CA ALA A 26 20.08 -1.36 -0.48
C ALA A 26 18.87 -1.10 0.43
N THR A 27 18.80 0.09 1.05
CA THR A 27 17.79 0.43 2.08
C THR A 27 16.68 1.37 1.59
N MET A 28 16.93 2.18 0.56
CA MET A 28 15.89 2.96 -0.13
C MET A 28 14.74 2.12 -0.74
N PRO A 29 15.00 1.02 -1.48
CA PRO A 29 13.94 0.22 -2.08
C PRO A 29 13.16 -0.55 -1.01
N LEU A 30 13.78 -0.88 0.12
CA LEU A 30 13.10 -1.60 1.20
C LEU A 30 12.00 -0.74 1.86
N ARG A 31 12.27 0.55 2.11
CA ARG A 31 11.27 1.50 2.64
C ARG A 31 10.16 1.79 1.63
N GLY A 32 10.52 1.94 0.35
CA GLY A 32 9.54 2.13 -0.73
C GLY A 32 8.65 0.90 -0.93
N ALA A 33 9.24 -0.30 -0.91
CA ALA A 33 8.53 -1.55 -1.05
C ALA A 33 7.62 -1.85 0.14
N THR A 34 8.04 -1.57 1.37
CA THR A 34 7.15 -1.72 2.55
C THR A 34 5.98 -0.75 2.49
N ALA A 35 6.21 0.51 2.11
CA ALA A 35 5.12 1.48 1.94
C ALA A 35 4.15 1.06 0.82
N ALA A 36 4.67 0.59 -0.31
CA ALA A 36 3.85 0.08 -1.41
C ALA A 36 3.05 -1.16 -1.01
N LEU A 37 3.66 -2.12 -0.31
CA LEU A 37 2.98 -3.30 0.20
C LEU A 37 1.90 -2.95 1.23
N ALA A 38 2.18 -2.00 2.13
CA ALA A 38 1.21 -1.50 3.09
C ALA A 38 0.02 -0.84 2.37
N LEU A 39 0.27 -0.03 1.34
CA LEU A 39 -0.77 0.59 0.54
C LEU A 39 -1.64 -0.44 -0.19
N VAL A 40 -1.02 -1.45 -0.83
CA VAL A 40 -1.74 -2.56 -1.47
C VAL A 40 -2.61 -3.29 -0.45
N TRP A 41 -2.09 -3.55 0.75
CA TRP A 41 -2.85 -4.16 1.83
C TRP A 41 -4.04 -3.30 2.27
N LEU A 42 -3.86 -1.99 2.41
CA LEU A 42 -4.95 -1.06 2.76
C LEU A 42 -6.05 -1.07 1.70
N ILE A 43 -5.67 -1.08 0.41
CA ILE A 43 -6.63 -1.15 -0.71
C ILE A 43 -7.39 -2.48 -0.68
N LEU A 44 -6.71 -3.60 -0.43
CA LEU A 44 -7.33 -4.93 -0.31
C LEU A 44 -8.29 -4.99 0.88
N LEU A 45 -7.88 -4.45 2.04
CA LEU A 45 -8.69 -4.42 3.24
C LEU A 45 -9.94 -3.54 3.04
N ALA A 46 -9.77 -2.42 2.35
CA ALA A 46 -10.87 -1.52 2.05
C ALA A 46 -11.88 -2.11 1.07
N GLY A 47 -11.41 -2.89 0.08
CA GLY A 47 -12.30 -3.64 -0.82
C GLY A 47 -13.10 -4.76 -0.14
N ARG A 48 -12.85 -5.03 1.15
CA ARG A 48 -13.53 -6.05 1.97
C ARG A 48 -14.21 -5.47 3.21
N SER A 49 -14.33 -4.15 3.34
CA SER A 49 -14.83 -3.51 4.58
C SER A 49 -16.22 -4.01 5.01
N GLU A 50 -17.17 -4.14 4.09
CA GLU A 50 -18.51 -4.68 4.38
C GLU A 50 -18.46 -6.12 4.89
N ALA A 51 -17.62 -6.97 4.27
CA ALA A 51 -17.44 -8.35 4.69
C ALA A 51 -16.75 -8.46 6.06
N ILE A 52 -15.93 -7.48 6.44
CA ILE A 52 -15.30 -7.41 7.77
C ILE A 52 -16.34 -7.06 8.83
N VAL A 53 -17.26 -6.13 8.54
CA VAL A 53 -18.37 -5.80 9.43
C VAL A 53 -19.30 -7.01 9.61
N ASP A 54 -19.69 -7.66 8.52
CA ASP A 54 -20.54 -8.85 8.56
C ASP A 54 -19.89 -10.00 9.36
N ALA A 55 -18.59 -10.22 9.16
CA ALA A 55 -17.83 -11.18 9.95
C ALA A 55 -17.73 -10.81 11.44
N ALA A 56 -17.62 -9.51 11.78
CA ALA A 56 -17.59 -9.04 13.16
C ALA A 56 -18.93 -9.29 13.86
N TYR A 57 -20.04 -9.10 13.16
CA TYR A 57 -21.38 -9.43 13.66
C TYR A 57 -21.65 -10.94 13.77
N GLY A 58 -20.92 -11.77 13.01
CA GLY A 58 -20.97 -13.22 13.11
C GLY A 58 -20.22 -13.82 14.31
N LEU A 59 -19.48 -13.01 15.09
CA LEU A 59 -18.74 -13.51 16.24
C LEU A 59 -19.67 -13.81 17.44
N PRO A 60 -19.41 -14.88 18.21
CA PRO A 60 -20.15 -15.14 19.43
C PRO A 60 -19.95 -13.97 20.41
N VAL A 61 -21.06 -13.44 20.92
CA VAL A 61 -21.07 -12.28 21.82
C VAL A 61 -20.30 -12.63 23.10
N ALA A 62 -19.10 -12.08 23.21
CA ALA A 62 -18.19 -12.24 24.34
C ALA A 62 -17.65 -10.85 24.76
N PRO A 63 -17.18 -10.68 26.01
CA PRO A 63 -16.60 -9.41 26.42
C PRO A 63 -15.44 -9.01 25.49
N GLY A 64 -15.58 -7.88 24.79
CA GLY A 64 -14.57 -7.37 23.85
C GLY A 64 -14.93 -7.50 22.37
N THR A 65 -15.99 -8.25 22.02
CA THR A 65 -16.54 -8.22 20.65
C THR A 65 -17.18 -6.87 20.33
N GLU A 66 -17.71 -6.14 21.31
CA GLU A 66 -18.28 -4.79 21.08
C GLU A 66 -17.25 -3.83 20.52
N THR A 67 -16.00 -3.90 21.01
CA THR A 67 -14.90 -3.06 20.53
C THR A 67 -14.50 -3.43 19.11
N LEU A 68 -14.49 -4.72 18.77
CA LEU A 68 -14.18 -5.19 17.41
C LEU A 68 -15.24 -4.75 16.40
N ILE A 69 -16.52 -4.83 16.78
CA ILE A 69 -17.64 -4.35 15.96
C ILE A 69 -17.50 -2.83 15.74
N ALA A 70 -17.30 -2.06 16.81
CA ALA A 70 -17.16 -0.60 16.71
C ALA A 70 -15.96 -0.16 15.84
N VAL A 71 -14.83 -0.89 15.91
CA VAL A 71 -13.66 -0.64 15.04
C VAL A 71 -13.96 -0.98 13.58
N ALA A 72 -14.66 -2.09 13.33
CA ALA A 72 -15.04 -2.50 11.97
C ALA A 72 -16.01 -1.49 11.34
N GLU A 73 -17.00 -1.02 12.10
CA GLU A 73 -17.95 0.02 11.68
C GLU A 73 -17.23 1.34 11.40
N GLY A 74 -16.40 1.83 12.33
CA GLY A 74 -15.66 3.08 12.15
C GLY A 74 -14.71 3.04 10.95
N TRP A 75 -14.08 1.89 10.69
CA TRP A 75 -13.28 1.68 9.47
C TRP A 75 -14.15 1.74 8.21
N ASN A 76 -15.30 1.05 8.20
CA ASN A 76 -16.22 1.06 7.06
C ASN A 76 -16.81 2.45 6.78
N ASP A 77 -17.16 3.19 7.82
CA ASP A 77 -17.68 4.56 7.72
C ASP A 77 -16.62 5.51 7.16
N ALA A 78 -15.37 5.40 7.63
CA ALA A 78 -14.26 6.18 7.11
C ALA A 78 -14.02 5.92 5.61
N LEU A 79 -14.09 4.67 5.18
CA LEU A 79 -13.94 4.28 3.78
C LEU A 79 -15.11 4.74 2.92
N THR A 80 -16.32 4.69 3.46
CA THR A 80 -17.54 5.19 2.80
C THR A 80 -17.47 6.71 2.64
N ALA A 81 -17.00 7.44 3.65
CA ALA A 81 -16.88 8.89 3.62
C ALA A 81 -15.93 9.39 2.51
N ILE A 82 -14.87 8.64 2.21
CA ILE A 82 -13.94 8.95 1.12
C ILE A 82 -14.38 8.38 -0.24
N GLY A 83 -15.53 7.71 -0.32
CA GLY A 83 -16.08 7.15 -1.55
C GLY A 83 -15.30 5.96 -2.12
N LEU A 84 -14.47 5.30 -1.31
CA LEU A 84 -13.60 4.22 -1.79
C LEU A 84 -14.37 3.02 -2.36
N PRO A 85 -15.49 2.57 -1.75
CA PRO A 85 -16.26 1.43 -2.28
C PRO A 85 -16.74 1.65 -3.71
N GLN A 86 -17.22 2.86 -4.03
CA GLN A 86 -17.74 3.20 -5.36
C GLN A 86 -16.60 3.20 -6.40
N VAL A 87 -15.44 3.76 -6.05
CA VAL A 87 -14.26 3.76 -6.92
C VAL A 87 -13.78 2.33 -7.21
N LEU A 88 -13.72 1.47 -6.18
CA LEU A 88 -13.29 0.08 -6.36
C LEU A 88 -14.28 -0.73 -7.20
N SER A 89 -15.58 -0.49 -7.07
CA SER A 89 -16.61 -1.13 -7.91
C SER A 89 -16.49 -0.70 -9.37
N ALA A 90 -16.36 0.59 -9.65
CA ALA A 90 -16.16 1.11 -11.00
C ALA A 90 -14.88 0.57 -11.66
N LEU A 91 -13.81 0.43 -10.89
CA LEU A 91 -12.54 -0.13 -11.38
C LEU A 91 -12.67 -1.62 -11.70
N ARG A 92 -13.40 -2.38 -10.87
CA ARG A 92 -13.72 -3.80 -11.12
C ARG A 92 -14.56 -3.99 -12.37
N GLU A 93 -15.58 -3.15 -12.55
CA GLU A 93 -16.43 -3.16 -13.73
C GLU A 93 -15.59 -2.86 -14.97
N GLY A 94 -14.81 -1.77 -14.99
CA GLY A 94 -13.96 -1.43 -16.12
C GLY A 94 -12.94 -2.51 -16.51
N LEU A 95 -12.39 -3.23 -15.53
CA LEU A 95 -11.51 -4.39 -15.78
C LEU A 95 -12.27 -5.63 -16.30
N ALA A 96 -13.56 -5.75 -15.98
CA ALA A 96 -14.40 -6.84 -16.48
C ALA A 96 -14.88 -6.57 -17.92
N THR A 97 -15.20 -5.33 -18.28
CA THR A 97 -15.61 -4.93 -19.64
C THR A 97 -14.45 -4.82 -20.63
N GLY A 98 -13.21 -4.71 -20.14
CA GLY A 98 -11.99 -4.65 -20.97
C GLY A 98 -11.47 -6.02 -21.45
N ARG A 99 -12.18 -7.12 -21.16
CA ARG A 99 -11.96 -8.46 -21.75
C ARG A 99 -13.02 -8.77 -22.78
#